data_AF-A0A812YUD1-F1
#
_entry.id   AF-A0A812YUD1-F1
#
_cell.length_a   1.000
_cell.length_b   1.000
_cell.length_c   1.000
_cell.angle_alpha   90.00
_cell.angle_beta   90.00
_cell.angle_gamma   90.00
#
_symmetry.space_group_name_H-M   'P 1'
#
loop_
_entity.id
_entity.type
_entity.pdbx_description
1 polymer ?
#
loop_
_entity_poly.entity_id
_entity_poly.type
_entity_poly.pdbx_seq_one_letter_code
_entity_poly.pdbx_strand_id
1 'polypeptide(L)'
;MTRSEAAAADLFRSHNLPSLHRLQRDAGYERKQVQLPCLLGGLFALALSLSGCNDPSTGDKSGPMETACDESTKRGQCSKCMCIGKAKKCSSAVGCVACKEPYAFLKLNDTNSSDTGSLHFGSCAFQCPDPSNVSWPVMPKNALDYNGKEWPAACFNGTEEQRYFIIGDWGGIVSGSGPPLTFKNRPTVIDPIDTHAQTYVADKMAEVAADLKPKFVLNVGDNFYPGGISSPGTCNAETDKTDPAGQIIFTNVFENVYKGPGLDGVEWWGVLGNHDYGGYHYNVHWDQNIFYTWNSPKSRWLTPALYWKRTAQFRNFSAEFFFVDTNKVDTYGNPDADPEHNICARSHNQPPQPLGCNGTSMTSPDTCWKFFDDLWKDQKEWLAKELQASTAEWQIIVTHYPPNFEPCRSTWESYLVEYGVDFYVSGHTHLQHTNTTFGETAFVISGGGGGITSEILPSKTGEDDGYGFMDVVIQHDAMYVTRYSHGGVDKKTIVRGVTKVSPRSPKAVSQVAKAEPEVAKALGGDSLDANMLGVAQKTRANELNELSHIAVVCRVLTRNVSGPNACGTSMSYLLSGRIEDTASIPAAEVTFDGSTST
;
A
#
# COMPACT_ATOMS: atom_id res chain seq x y z
N MET A 1 27.70 18.85 -15.71
CA MET A 1 28.67 18.25 -16.65
C MET A 1 30.01 18.95 -16.42
N THR A 2 30.83 18.46 -15.48
CA THR A 2 31.74 17.29 -15.56
C THR A 2 33.17 17.67 -16.01
N ARG A 3 33.96 18.09 -15.02
CA ARG A 3 35.23 17.40 -14.71
C ARG A 3 34.88 16.41 -13.57
N SER A 4 35.44 15.21 -13.43
CA SER A 4 36.57 14.59 -14.12
C SER A 4 36.51 13.06 -13.94
N GLU A 5 36.62 12.30 -15.03
CA GLU A 5 36.92 10.87 -14.98
C GLU A 5 38.41 10.68 -15.24
N ALA A 6 39.21 10.43 -14.20
CA ALA A 6 40.57 9.87 -14.29
C ALA A 6 41.18 9.63 -12.90
N ALA A 7 41.08 8.39 -12.40
CA ALA A 7 42.10 7.72 -11.58
C ALA A 7 41.56 6.34 -11.16
N ALA A 8 42.09 5.27 -11.75
CA ALA A 8 41.74 3.91 -11.37
C ALA A 8 42.77 3.35 -10.37
N ALA A 9 42.28 2.41 -9.55
CA ALA A 9 43.03 1.31 -8.95
C ALA A 9 44.30 1.63 -8.15
N ASP A 10 44.16 1.56 -6.82
CA ASP A 10 45.21 0.97 -5.99
C ASP A 10 44.58 0.08 -4.90
N LEU A 11 45.38 -0.82 -4.30
CA LEU A 11 45.03 -1.79 -3.25
C LEU A 11 44.06 -2.93 -3.61
N PHE A 12 44.60 -4.00 -4.21
CA PHE A 12 44.38 -5.38 -3.71
C PHE A 12 45.51 -6.31 -4.20
N ARG A 13 46.42 -6.72 -3.29
CA ARG A 13 47.53 -7.63 -3.63
C ARG A 13 48.15 -8.40 -2.45
N SER A 14 47.60 -9.59 -2.14
CA SER A 14 48.26 -10.72 -1.44
C SER A 14 47.20 -11.83 -1.17
N HIS A 15 47.44 -13.14 -1.24
CA HIS A 15 48.40 -14.00 -1.95
C HIS A 15 47.58 -15.26 -2.41
N ASN A 16 47.84 -15.93 -3.53
CA ASN A 16 48.83 -17.01 -3.66
C ASN A 16 48.98 -17.45 -5.14
N LEU A 17 50.18 -17.93 -5.50
CA LEU A 17 50.61 -18.53 -6.78
C LEU A 17 50.76 -20.07 -6.61
N PRO A 18 51.18 -20.90 -7.61
CA PRO A 18 51.66 -20.67 -8.99
C PRO A 18 50.81 -21.42 -10.06
N SER A 19 51.17 -21.70 -11.33
CA SER A 19 52.39 -21.53 -12.17
C SER A 19 52.04 -21.46 -13.67
N LEU A 20 53.02 -21.17 -14.56
CA LEU A 20 52.86 -21.21 -16.02
C LEU A 20 53.29 -22.53 -16.71
N HIS A 21 52.89 -22.64 -17.99
CA HIS A 21 53.42 -23.48 -19.08
C HIS A 21 53.09 -24.98 -19.16
N ARG A 22 52.22 -25.32 -20.12
CA ARG A 22 52.60 -26.22 -21.22
C ARG A 22 51.87 -25.86 -22.52
N LEU A 23 52.59 -25.85 -23.64
CA LEU A 23 52.07 -25.62 -25.00
C LEU A 23 51.55 -26.92 -25.61
N GLN A 24 50.46 -26.86 -26.37
CA GLN A 24 50.31 -27.29 -27.80
C GLN A 24 48.88 -27.76 -28.14
N ARG A 25 48.36 -27.30 -29.29
CA ARG A 25 47.46 -27.99 -30.27
C ARG A 25 46.10 -28.56 -29.76
N ASP A 26 44.95 -28.45 -30.43
CA ASP A 26 44.54 -28.30 -31.83
C ASP A 26 43.03 -27.89 -31.89
N ALA A 27 42.50 -27.69 -33.11
CA ALA A 27 41.12 -27.29 -33.49
C ALA A 27 40.73 -25.83 -33.14
N GLY A 28 40.24 -24.97 -34.06
CA GLY A 28 39.64 -25.19 -35.39
C GLY A 28 38.10 -25.14 -35.29
N TYR A 29 37.34 -24.38 -36.09
CA TYR A 29 37.64 -23.68 -37.34
C TYR A 29 36.67 -22.49 -37.57
N GLU A 30 37.02 -21.55 -38.45
CA GLU A 30 36.29 -20.28 -38.69
C GLU A 30 35.15 -20.34 -39.74
N ARG A 31 34.41 -19.21 -39.82
CA ARG A 31 33.39 -18.88 -40.82
C ARG A 31 33.88 -19.04 -42.27
N LYS A 32 32.95 -19.35 -43.18
CA LYS A 32 33.13 -19.11 -44.63
C LYS A 32 31.96 -18.34 -45.24
N GLN A 33 32.27 -17.24 -45.91
CA GLN A 33 31.48 -16.75 -47.04
C GLN A 33 31.70 -17.66 -48.25
N VAL A 34 30.73 -17.71 -49.17
CA VAL A 34 30.88 -18.37 -50.49
C VAL A 34 30.29 -17.47 -51.58
N GLN A 35 30.94 -17.43 -52.74
CA GLN A 35 30.55 -16.66 -53.92
C GLN A 35 30.83 -17.49 -55.20
N LEU A 36 30.01 -17.30 -56.24
CA LEU A 36 30.17 -17.74 -57.65
C LEU A 36 30.12 -19.27 -57.94
N PRO A 37 29.96 -19.72 -59.22
CA PRO A 37 29.68 -18.98 -60.48
C PRO A 37 28.49 -19.53 -61.33
N CYS A 38 28.20 -18.87 -62.47
CA CYS A 38 27.26 -19.30 -63.52
C CYS A 38 27.77 -20.46 -64.40
N LEU A 39 26.86 -21.24 -65.02
CA LEU A 39 27.02 -21.84 -66.37
C LEU A 39 25.72 -22.41 -66.99
N LEU A 40 25.40 -21.95 -68.21
CA LEU A 40 24.61 -22.52 -69.32
C LEU A 40 23.50 -23.60 -69.14
N GLY A 41 22.33 -23.36 -69.77
CA GLY A 41 21.68 -24.38 -70.63
C GLY A 41 20.14 -24.48 -70.68
N GLY A 42 19.52 -24.04 -71.80
CA GLY A 42 18.38 -24.77 -72.39
C GLY A 42 16.93 -24.27 -72.20
N LEU A 43 16.38 -23.64 -73.25
CA LEU A 43 15.02 -23.81 -73.79
C LEU A 43 13.81 -24.00 -72.84
N PHE A 44 12.95 -22.99 -72.75
CA PHE A 44 11.60 -23.05 -73.35
C PHE A 44 10.98 -21.64 -73.42
N ALA A 45 10.30 -21.32 -74.52
CA ALA A 45 9.54 -20.09 -74.69
C ALA A 45 8.07 -20.43 -74.96
N LEU A 46 7.15 -19.78 -74.24
CA LEU A 46 5.78 -19.55 -74.70
C LEU A 46 5.24 -18.25 -74.06
N ALA A 47 4.21 -17.68 -74.66
CA ALA A 47 4.00 -16.23 -74.67
C ALA A 47 2.79 -15.73 -73.85
N LEU A 48 2.78 -14.41 -73.61
CA LEU A 48 1.64 -13.53 -73.30
C LEU A 48 0.95 -13.76 -71.93
N SER A 49 0.87 -12.74 -71.07
CA SER A 49 0.04 -11.56 -71.37
C SER A 49 0.44 -10.33 -70.55
N LEU A 50 0.08 -9.16 -71.06
CA LEU A 50 0.24 -7.88 -70.38
C LEU A 50 -0.84 -7.70 -69.31
N SER A 51 -0.44 -7.45 -68.07
CA SER A 51 -1.23 -6.70 -67.09
C SER A 51 -0.41 -5.50 -66.63
N GLY A 52 -1.07 -4.34 -66.53
CA GLY A 52 -0.39 -3.04 -66.51
C GLY A 52 0.40 -2.76 -65.23
N CYS A 53 1.41 -1.91 -65.36
CA CYS A 53 2.06 -1.26 -64.23
C CYS A 53 1.03 -0.41 -63.46
N ASN A 54 0.56 -0.91 -62.32
CA ASN A 54 -0.05 -0.04 -61.32
C ASN A 54 1.04 0.62 -60.47
N ASP A 55 0.89 1.93 -60.30
CA ASP A 55 1.76 2.83 -59.55
C ASP A 55 1.88 2.40 -58.07
N PRO A 56 3.10 2.20 -57.53
CA PRO A 56 3.31 1.90 -56.11
C PRO A 56 3.25 3.17 -55.23
N SER A 57 2.22 4.01 -55.41
CA SER A 57 2.04 5.27 -54.67
C SER A 57 1.08 5.18 -53.48
N THR A 58 0.55 3.99 -53.15
CA THR A 58 -0.19 3.73 -51.90
C THR A 58 0.68 3.07 -50.83
N GLY A 59 1.87 3.65 -50.61
CA GLY A 59 2.60 3.43 -49.36
C GLY A 59 1.74 3.92 -48.20
N ASP A 60 1.20 2.97 -47.42
CA ASP A 60 0.41 3.18 -46.21
C ASP A 60 1.19 4.06 -45.21
N LYS A 61 0.94 5.37 -45.27
CA LYS A 61 1.68 6.38 -44.48
C LYS A 61 1.30 6.23 -43.02
N SER A 62 2.09 5.44 -42.29
CA SER A 62 2.09 5.35 -40.83
C SER A 62 2.61 6.67 -40.23
N GLY A 63 1.76 7.69 -40.27
CA GLY A 63 2.00 8.98 -39.63
C GLY A 63 1.53 8.98 -38.16
N PRO A 64 2.10 9.86 -37.31
CA PRO A 64 1.59 10.09 -35.97
C PRO A 64 0.14 10.60 -36.02
N MET A 65 -0.74 10.04 -35.19
CA MET A 65 -2.15 10.43 -35.09
C MET A 65 -2.58 10.69 -33.65
N GLU A 66 -3.39 11.74 -33.44
CA GLU A 66 -4.10 11.93 -32.18
C GLU A 66 -5.27 10.95 -32.07
N THR A 67 -5.42 10.32 -30.91
CA THR A 67 -6.55 9.44 -30.60
C THR A 67 -6.92 9.55 -29.12
N ALA A 68 -8.12 9.09 -28.77
CA ALA A 68 -8.40 8.69 -27.40
C ALA A 68 -7.36 7.64 -26.97
N CYS A 69 -6.82 7.79 -25.77
CA CYS A 69 -5.95 6.79 -25.18
C CYS A 69 -6.77 5.52 -24.90
N ASP A 70 -6.29 4.37 -25.37
CA ASP A 70 -6.74 3.07 -24.87
C ASP A 70 -6.24 2.90 -23.42
N GLU A 71 -6.98 2.17 -22.57
CA GLU A 71 -6.56 1.83 -21.21
C GLU A 71 -5.22 1.08 -21.21
N SER A 72 -4.95 0.27 -22.25
CA SER A 72 -3.66 -0.38 -22.45
C SER A 72 -2.50 0.60 -22.74
N THR A 73 -2.80 1.82 -23.19
CA THR A 73 -1.81 2.83 -23.64
C THR A 73 -1.52 3.91 -22.60
N LYS A 74 -1.10 3.45 -21.42
CA LYS A 74 -0.41 4.21 -20.35
C LYS A 74 -1.13 5.42 -19.70
N ARG A 75 -1.19 5.31 -18.37
CA ARG A 75 -1.20 6.37 -17.33
C ARG A 75 -2.51 6.95 -16.84
N GLY A 76 -3.65 6.86 -17.53
CA GLY A 76 -4.94 7.38 -17.03
C GLY A 76 -5.05 8.92 -16.89
N GLN A 77 -3.93 9.61 -16.73
CA GLN A 77 -3.69 11.05 -16.58
C GLN A 77 -3.83 11.82 -17.90
N CYS A 78 -3.80 11.13 -19.02
CA CYS A 78 -3.82 11.71 -20.35
C CYS A 78 -5.25 11.67 -20.91
N SER A 79 -5.75 12.81 -21.36
CA SER A 79 -7.07 12.92 -22.00
C SER A 79 -7.01 12.63 -23.50
N LYS A 80 -5.82 12.79 -24.10
CA LYS A 80 -5.51 12.42 -25.49
C LYS A 80 -4.07 11.95 -25.62
N CYS A 81 -3.86 10.97 -26.49
CA CYS A 81 -2.55 10.37 -26.74
C CYS A 81 -2.11 10.54 -28.20
N MET A 82 -0.81 10.73 -28.40
CA MET A 82 -0.15 10.62 -29.70
C MET A 82 0.23 9.16 -29.93
N CYS A 83 -0.30 8.55 -31.00
CA CYS A 83 -0.06 7.16 -31.34
C CYS A 83 0.68 7.02 -32.66
N ILE A 84 1.54 6.00 -32.73
CA ILE A 84 2.01 5.44 -34.00
C ILE A 84 1.23 4.15 -34.26
N GLY A 85 0.72 4.01 -35.48
CA GLY A 85 -0.01 2.84 -35.92
C GLY A 85 -0.45 2.92 -37.38
N LYS A 86 -1.05 1.83 -37.86
CA LYS A 86 -1.65 1.72 -39.19
C LYS A 86 -3.17 1.74 -39.08
N ALA A 87 -3.84 2.30 -40.10
CA ALA A 87 -5.29 2.22 -40.30
C ALA A 87 -6.15 2.46 -39.02
N LYS A 88 -5.99 3.63 -38.37
CA LYS A 88 -6.80 4.08 -37.20
C LYS A 88 -6.74 3.21 -35.95
N LYS A 89 -5.79 2.27 -35.82
CA LYS A 89 -5.54 1.53 -34.57
C LYS A 89 -4.21 1.98 -33.97
N CYS A 90 -4.23 2.39 -32.70
CA CYS A 90 -3.01 2.67 -31.95
C CYS A 90 -2.27 1.36 -31.69
N SER A 91 -1.02 1.23 -32.16
CA SER A 91 -0.16 0.09 -31.81
C SER A 91 0.82 0.41 -30.69
N SER A 92 1.15 1.69 -30.48
CA SER A 92 1.88 2.17 -29.30
C SER A 92 1.67 3.67 -29.13
N ALA A 93 1.42 4.11 -27.90
CA ALA A 93 1.36 5.53 -27.56
C ALA A 93 2.76 6.07 -27.28
N VAL A 94 3.12 7.15 -27.97
CA VAL A 94 4.45 7.77 -27.93
C VAL A 94 4.53 8.85 -26.85
N GLY A 95 3.39 9.48 -26.55
CA GLY A 95 3.27 10.49 -25.50
C GLY A 95 1.84 11.00 -25.41
N CYS A 96 1.59 11.83 -24.41
CA CYS A 96 0.30 12.50 -24.25
C CYS A 96 0.30 13.79 -25.06
N VAL A 97 -0.86 14.25 -25.53
CA VAL A 97 -1.03 15.58 -26.17
C VAL A 97 -1.93 16.51 -25.36
N ALA A 98 -2.72 15.95 -24.45
CA ALA A 98 -3.50 16.68 -23.46
C ALA A 98 -3.65 15.83 -22.19
N CYS A 99 -3.82 16.49 -21.06
CA CYS A 99 -3.99 15.87 -19.74
C CYS A 99 -5.45 15.93 -19.28
N LYS A 100 -5.81 15.09 -18.33
CA LYS A 100 -7.02 15.25 -17.50
C LYS A 100 -6.63 16.10 -16.30
N GLU A 101 -7.52 16.97 -15.86
CA GLU A 101 -7.39 17.60 -14.53
C GLU A 101 -7.26 16.51 -13.44
N PRO A 102 -6.43 16.70 -12.40
CA PRO A 102 -5.60 17.88 -12.08
C PRO A 102 -4.16 17.82 -12.67
N TYR A 103 -3.90 16.97 -13.66
CA TYR A 103 -2.56 16.75 -14.19
C TYR A 103 -2.17 17.83 -15.22
N ALA A 104 -1.01 18.44 -15.03
CA ALA A 104 -0.45 19.44 -15.94
C ALA A 104 0.36 18.79 -17.07
N PHE A 105 0.37 19.43 -18.24
CA PHE A 105 1.12 18.98 -19.39
C PHE A 105 2.60 19.41 -19.32
N LEU A 106 3.50 18.44 -19.20
CA LEU A 106 4.94 18.64 -19.30
C LEU A 106 5.40 18.29 -20.72
N LYS A 107 5.88 19.30 -21.46
CA LYS A 107 6.64 19.06 -22.69
C LYS A 107 7.88 18.24 -22.35
N LEU A 108 8.17 17.22 -23.16
CA LEU A 108 9.49 16.60 -23.14
C LEU A 108 10.49 17.64 -23.66
N ASN A 109 11.48 17.99 -22.84
CA ASN A 109 12.56 18.87 -23.28
C ASN A 109 13.48 18.08 -24.20
N ASP A 110 13.30 18.29 -25.50
CA ASP A 110 14.12 17.71 -26.55
C ASP A 110 15.53 18.32 -26.50
N THR A 111 16.46 17.65 -25.82
CA THR A 111 17.83 18.16 -25.62
C THR A 111 18.77 17.85 -26.78
N ASN A 112 18.30 17.18 -27.84
CA ASN A 112 19.07 16.89 -29.06
C ASN A 112 18.16 16.66 -30.30
N SER A 113 17.30 17.62 -30.64
CA SER A 113 16.55 17.59 -31.91
C SER A 113 16.60 18.95 -32.61
N SER A 114 17.51 19.07 -33.58
CA SER A 114 17.63 20.21 -34.48
C SER A 114 17.01 19.89 -35.84
N ASP A 115 15.84 19.24 -35.87
CA ASP A 115 15.19 18.82 -37.11
C ASP A 115 13.70 19.20 -37.17
N THR A 116 13.22 19.42 -38.40
CA THR A 116 12.03 20.23 -38.67
C THR A 116 10.74 19.42 -38.60
N GLY A 117 9.92 19.67 -37.58
CA GLY A 117 8.55 19.12 -37.48
C GLY A 117 8.06 18.97 -36.05
N SER A 118 7.69 20.08 -35.40
CA SER A 118 7.37 20.13 -33.96
C SER A 118 6.19 19.23 -33.58
N LEU A 119 6.50 18.01 -33.11
CA LEU A 119 5.52 17.07 -32.58
C LEU A 119 5.15 17.48 -31.14
N HIS A 120 3.94 18.00 -30.96
CA HIS A 120 3.42 18.47 -29.67
C HIS A 120 2.95 17.32 -28.75
N PHE A 121 3.86 16.45 -28.33
CA PHE A 121 3.58 15.44 -27.29
C PHE A 121 4.54 15.56 -26.08
N GLY A 122 4.11 14.99 -24.96
CA GLY A 122 4.77 15.13 -23.66
C GLY A 122 4.29 14.10 -22.65
N SER A 123 4.43 14.41 -21.36
CA SER A 123 3.89 13.61 -20.25
C SER A 123 2.96 14.45 -19.38
N CYS A 124 1.95 13.81 -18.82
CA CYS A 124 1.12 14.42 -17.79
C CYS A 124 1.74 14.16 -16.41
N ALA A 125 1.70 15.15 -15.53
CA ALA A 125 2.20 15.05 -14.18
C ALA A 125 1.41 15.98 -13.25
N PHE A 126 1.21 15.58 -12.00
CA PHE A 126 0.62 16.46 -11.00
C PHE A 126 1.60 17.60 -10.70
N GLN A 127 1.09 18.83 -10.62
CA GLN A 127 1.85 19.98 -10.10
C GLN A 127 1.29 20.34 -8.74
N CYS A 128 2.14 20.32 -7.71
CA CYS A 128 1.70 20.74 -6.38
C CYS A 128 1.15 22.17 -6.40
N PRO A 129 -0.03 22.42 -5.79
CA PRO A 129 -0.52 23.77 -5.59
C PRO A 129 0.49 24.55 -4.75
N ASP A 130 0.52 25.87 -4.91
CA ASP A 130 1.32 26.74 -4.06
C ASP A 130 0.92 26.52 -2.58
N PRO A 131 1.85 26.21 -1.66
CA PRO A 131 1.54 26.01 -0.24
C PRO A 131 0.84 27.21 0.42
N SER A 132 0.99 28.43 -0.12
CA SER A 132 0.26 29.62 0.34
C SER A 132 -1.24 29.59 0.02
N ASN A 133 -1.66 28.77 -0.95
CA ASN A 133 -3.06 28.59 -1.35
C ASN A 133 -3.76 27.42 -0.61
N VAL A 134 -3.02 26.69 0.24
CA VAL A 134 -3.59 25.62 1.07
C VAL A 134 -4.17 26.23 2.35
N SER A 135 -5.48 26.11 2.54
CA SER A 135 -6.13 26.47 3.81
C SER A 135 -5.82 25.42 4.86
N TRP A 136 -4.90 25.72 5.77
CA TRP A 136 -4.53 24.80 6.86
C TRP A 136 -5.64 24.72 7.94
N PRO A 137 -5.96 23.53 8.45
CA PRO A 137 -6.92 23.34 9.54
C PRO A 137 -6.50 24.08 10.81
N VAL A 138 -7.44 24.78 11.43
CA VAL A 138 -7.24 25.42 12.75
C VAL A 138 -7.32 24.37 13.86
N MET A 139 -6.73 24.66 15.02
CA MET A 139 -6.86 23.80 16.20
C MET A 139 -8.34 23.58 16.54
N PRO A 140 -8.81 22.33 16.74
CA PRO A 140 -10.20 22.04 17.07
C PRO A 140 -10.51 22.51 18.49
N LYS A 141 -11.79 22.50 18.89
CA LYS A 141 -12.15 22.75 20.29
C LYS A 141 -12.07 21.46 21.11
N ASN A 142 -12.56 20.35 20.53
CA ASN A 142 -12.52 19.03 21.12
C ASN A 142 -11.62 18.09 20.32
N ALA A 143 -10.92 17.18 21.00
CA ALA A 143 -10.00 16.23 20.35
C ALA A 143 -10.68 15.32 19.30
N LEU A 144 -12.00 15.16 19.36
CA LEU A 144 -12.79 14.34 18.44
C LEU A 144 -13.31 15.10 17.20
N ASP A 145 -13.19 16.44 17.13
CA ASP A 145 -13.80 17.26 16.06
C ASP A 145 -13.29 16.91 14.64
N TYR A 146 -12.05 16.41 14.53
CA TYR A 146 -11.40 16.02 13.27
C TYR A 146 -11.51 14.52 12.94
N ASN A 147 -12.23 13.73 13.75
CA ASN A 147 -12.47 12.32 13.45
C ASN A 147 -13.17 12.16 12.08
N GLY A 148 -12.64 11.24 11.26
CA GLY A 148 -13.13 10.94 9.92
C GLY A 148 -12.90 12.04 8.87
N LYS A 149 -12.01 13.02 9.13
CA LYS A 149 -11.67 14.07 8.15
C LYS A 149 -10.46 13.68 7.30
N GLU A 150 -10.41 14.24 6.09
CA GLU A 150 -9.18 14.26 5.29
C GLU A 150 -8.33 15.48 5.71
N TRP A 151 -7.07 15.24 6.01
CA TRP A 151 -6.08 16.30 6.22
C TRP A 151 -5.55 16.78 4.85
N PRO A 152 -5.20 18.07 4.67
CA PRO A 152 -4.69 18.58 3.41
C PRO A 152 -3.58 17.70 2.80
N ALA A 153 -3.75 17.34 1.54
CA ALA A 153 -2.88 16.42 0.84
C ALA A 153 -1.40 16.83 0.95
N ALA A 154 -0.54 15.87 1.29
CA ALA A 154 0.89 16.07 1.25
C ALA A 154 1.34 15.99 -0.20
N CYS A 155 1.95 17.04 -0.75
CA CYS A 155 2.33 17.05 -2.16
C CYS A 155 3.85 17.13 -2.34
N PHE A 156 4.39 16.17 -3.09
CA PHE A 156 5.83 16.00 -3.23
C PHE A 156 6.26 16.12 -4.70
N ASN A 157 6.72 17.32 -5.08
CA ASN A 157 7.32 17.63 -6.38
C ASN A 157 8.71 16.95 -6.52
N GLY A 158 8.74 15.65 -6.80
CA GLY A 158 9.97 14.87 -6.95
C GLY A 158 10.01 13.93 -8.16
N THR A 159 10.96 12.99 -8.11
CA THR A 159 11.15 11.87 -9.04
C THR A 159 9.99 10.86 -9.01
N GLU A 160 9.99 9.90 -9.95
CA GLU A 160 9.03 8.78 -9.96
C GLU A 160 9.17 7.88 -8.71
N GLU A 161 10.37 7.86 -8.10
CA GLU A 161 10.62 7.25 -6.79
C GLU A 161 10.45 8.27 -5.66
N GLN A 162 9.72 7.90 -4.61
CA GLN A 162 9.55 8.65 -3.36
C GLN A 162 9.81 7.76 -2.14
N ARG A 163 10.06 8.36 -0.97
CA ARG A 163 10.55 7.64 0.22
C ARG A 163 9.94 8.15 1.51
N TYR A 164 9.60 7.25 2.43
CA TYR A 164 9.17 7.56 3.80
C TYR A 164 9.67 6.47 4.75
N PHE A 165 9.73 6.76 6.06
CA PHE A 165 10.10 5.76 7.08
C PHE A 165 8.86 5.29 7.87
N ILE A 166 8.96 4.17 8.58
CA ILE A 166 7.92 3.60 9.45
C ILE A 166 8.54 3.20 10.79
N ILE A 167 7.96 3.67 11.89
CA ILE A 167 8.35 3.32 13.26
C ILE A 167 7.10 3.26 14.17
N GLY A 168 7.13 2.37 15.17
CA GLY A 168 6.13 2.22 16.22
C GLY A 168 6.80 1.85 17.53
N ASP A 169 6.06 1.95 18.63
CA ASP A 169 6.48 1.33 19.90
C ASP A 169 7.84 1.89 20.37
N TRP A 170 8.01 3.20 20.19
CA TRP A 170 9.27 3.91 20.31
C TRP A 170 9.34 4.84 21.53
N GLY A 171 8.23 5.05 22.23
CA GLY A 171 8.04 6.08 23.27
C GLY A 171 8.76 5.88 24.59
N GLY A 172 10.03 5.47 24.58
CA GLY A 172 10.74 5.00 25.76
C GLY A 172 11.03 6.04 26.83
N ILE A 173 11.40 5.52 28.01
CA ILE A 173 12.03 6.33 29.06
C ILE A 173 13.36 6.88 28.52
N VAL A 174 13.65 8.16 28.81
CA VAL A 174 14.91 8.82 28.43
C VAL A 174 16.11 7.92 28.74
N SER A 175 16.85 7.51 27.71
CA SER A 175 17.83 6.43 27.81
C SER A 175 18.85 6.65 28.94
N GLY A 176 19.10 5.60 29.71
CA GLY A 176 20.01 5.63 30.85
C GLY A 176 19.45 6.22 32.16
N SER A 177 18.19 6.69 32.19
CA SER A 177 17.56 7.22 33.42
C SER A 177 16.87 6.17 34.32
N GLY A 178 16.84 4.89 33.90
CA GLY A 178 16.28 3.78 34.66
C GLY A 178 16.50 2.42 33.97
N PRO A 179 16.03 1.31 34.58
CA PRO A 179 15.94 0.03 33.88
C PRO A 179 14.95 0.13 32.71
N PRO A 180 15.15 -0.62 31.61
CA PRO A 180 14.19 -0.65 30.52
C PRO A 180 12.86 -1.24 30.97
N LEU A 181 11.76 -0.75 30.39
CA LEU A 181 10.44 -1.34 30.60
C LEU A 181 10.41 -2.74 29.97
N THR A 182 10.10 -3.76 30.76
CA THR A 182 10.12 -5.15 30.30
C THR A 182 8.74 -5.64 29.90
N PHE A 183 8.61 -6.12 28.66
CA PHE A 183 7.48 -6.91 28.21
C PHE A 183 7.35 -8.19 29.06
N LYS A 184 6.13 -8.48 29.52
CA LYS A 184 5.84 -9.48 30.56
C LYS A 184 6.38 -10.89 30.26
N ASN A 185 6.36 -11.29 28.98
CA ASN A 185 6.84 -12.61 28.54
C ASN A 185 8.34 -12.65 28.21
N ARG A 186 9.07 -11.52 28.37
CA ARG A 186 10.49 -11.37 28.06
C ARG A 186 11.21 -10.69 29.25
N PRO A 187 11.42 -11.41 30.37
CA PRO A 187 12.01 -10.84 31.60
C PRO A 187 13.55 -10.71 31.55
N THR A 188 14.23 -11.38 30.60
CA THR A 188 15.69 -11.32 30.47
C THR A 188 16.11 -10.04 29.76
N VAL A 189 16.90 -9.18 30.43
CA VAL A 189 17.43 -7.93 29.86
C VAL A 189 18.84 -8.14 29.28
N ILE A 190 19.08 -7.64 28.06
CA ILE A 190 20.33 -7.67 27.30
C ILE A 190 20.94 -6.26 27.30
N ASP A 191 21.75 -5.96 28.31
CA ASP A 191 22.48 -4.69 28.41
C ASP A 191 23.70 -4.64 27.45
N PRO A 192 23.99 -3.51 26.76
CA PRO A 192 23.32 -2.21 26.82
C PRO A 192 22.13 -2.05 25.85
N ILE A 193 21.79 -3.08 25.07
CA ILE A 193 20.85 -2.98 23.95
C ILE A 193 19.46 -2.52 24.40
N ASP A 194 18.85 -3.18 25.38
CA ASP A 194 17.50 -2.80 25.84
C ASP A 194 17.49 -1.43 26.55
N THR A 195 18.50 -1.19 27.38
CA THR A 195 18.68 0.05 28.17
C THR A 195 18.80 1.30 27.29
N HIS A 196 19.17 1.13 26.02
CA HIS A 196 19.36 2.20 25.03
C HIS A 196 18.60 1.95 23.72
N ALA A 197 17.58 1.09 23.72
CA ALA A 197 16.93 0.63 22.49
C ALA A 197 16.42 1.80 21.63
N GLN A 198 15.61 2.69 22.22
CA GLN A 198 15.12 3.91 21.56
C GLN A 198 16.25 4.75 20.95
N THR A 199 17.33 5.01 21.69
CA THR A 199 18.44 5.84 21.19
C THR A 199 19.28 5.14 20.12
N TYR A 200 19.41 3.81 20.15
CA TYR A 200 20.08 3.06 19.09
C TYR A 200 19.26 3.08 17.79
N VAL A 201 17.93 2.94 17.88
CA VAL A 201 17.02 3.09 16.74
C VAL A 201 17.05 4.52 16.20
N ALA A 202 16.98 5.53 17.07
CA ALA A 202 17.03 6.95 16.68
C ALA A 202 18.36 7.36 16.03
N ASP A 203 19.50 6.94 16.60
CA ASP A 203 20.84 7.15 16.02
C ASP A 203 20.90 6.58 14.59
N LYS A 204 20.39 5.35 14.40
CA LYS A 204 20.38 4.70 13.09
C LYS A 204 19.43 5.38 12.11
N MET A 205 18.25 5.79 12.57
CA MET A 205 17.27 6.53 11.78
C MET A 205 17.83 7.87 11.31
N ALA A 206 18.56 8.59 12.16
CA ALA A 206 19.21 9.85 11.82
C ALA A 206 20.38 9.66 10.82
N GLU A 207 21.21 8.63 11.00
CA GLU A 207 22.27 8.29 10.04
C GLU A 207 21.70 8.01 8.64
N VAL A 208 20.70 7.12 8.57
CA VAL A 208 20.08 6.71 7.30
C VAL A 208 19.26 7.85 6.67
N ALA A 209 18.61 8.71 7.47
CA ALA A 209 17.87 9.87 6.98
C ALA A 209 18.77 10.93 6.32
N ALA A 210 20.01 11.12 6.82
CA ALA A 210 20.94 12.11 6.29
C ALA A 210 21.25 11.88 4.79
N ASP A 211 21.35 10.61 4.40
CA ASP A 211 21.54 10.20 3.01
C ASP A 211 20.20 10.10 2.26
N LEU A 212 19.23 9.36 2.81
CA LEU A 212 18.02 8.94 2.08
C LEU A 212 16.89 9.98 2.04
N LYS A 213 16.86 10.92 2.98
CA LYS A 213 15.96 12.10 3.02
C LYS A 213 14.47 11.75 2.85
N PRO A 214 13.88 11.00 3.81
CA PRO A 214 12.46 10.65 3.79
C PRO A 214 11.57 11.89 3.70
N LYS A 215 10.38 11.74 3.09
CA LYS A 215 9.39 12.81 2.91
C LYS A 215 8.50 13.02 4.14
N PHE A 216 8.24 11.92 4.84
CA PHE A 216 7.48 11.84 6.08
C PHE A 216 7.89 10.56 6.81
N VAL A 217 7.43 10.42 8.04
CA VAL A 217 7.51 9.20 8.85
C VAL A 217 6.08 8.75 9.15
N LEU A 218 5.78 7.47 8.96
CA LEU A 218 4.58 6.86 9.53
C LEU A 218 4.88 6.41 10.95
N ASN A 219 4.02 6.84 11.86
CA ASN A 219 4.08 6.53 13.27
C ASN A 219 2.89 5.61 13.64
N VAL A 220 3.17 4.35 14.01
CA VAL A 220 2.13 3.34 14.28
C VAL A 220 1.71 3.25 15.75
N GLY A 221 1.91 4.32 16.54
CA GLY A 221 1.43 4.42 17.91
C GLY A 221 2.40 3.84 18.96
N ASP A 222 1.92 3.85 20.21
CA ASP A 222 2.74 3.68 21.41
C ASP A 222 3.88 4.72 21.47
N ASN A 223 3.43 5.97 21.39
CA ASN A 223 4.27 7.16 21.31
C ASN A 223 4.92 7.49 22.65
N PHE A 224 4.29 7.10 23.76
CA PHE A 224 4.78 7.36 25.12
C PHE A 224 4.49 6.20 26.10
N TYR A 225 5.53 5.52 26.55
CA TYR A 225 5.50 4.46 27.57
C TYR A 225 5.83 5.01 28.97
N PRO A 226 5.44 4.33 30.06
CA PRO A 226 4.64 3.10 30.13
C PRO A 226 3.13 3.31 30.05
N GLY A 227 2.65 4.55 29.95
CA GLY A 227 1.23 4.86 30.03
C GLY A 227 0.96 6.31 29.64
N GLY A 228 1.40 6.71 28.46
CA GLY A 228 1.03 7.97 27.86
C GLY A 228 1.60 9.17 28.58
N ILE A 229 0.80 10.24 28.61
CA ILE A 229 1.17 11.53 29.17
C ILE A 229 0.51 11.66 30.54
N SER A 230 1.32 11.68 31.60
CA SER A 230 0.88 11.55 32.99
C SER A 230 0.23 12.82 33.58
N SER A 231 -0.87 13.25 32.95
CA SER A 231 -1.75 14.35 33.33
C SER A 231 -3.18 14.00 32.84
N PRO A 232 -4.27 14.50 33.42
CA PRO A 232 -5.62 14.04 33.05
C PRO A 232 -6.11 14.73 31.75
N GLY A 233 -6.45 13.93 30.74
CA GLY A 233 -7.06 14.41 29.50
C GLY A 233 -8.42 15.07 29.71
N THR A 234 -8.61 16.28 29.17
CA THR A 234 -9.90 16.98 29.25
C THR A 234 -10.65 17.02 27.92
N CYS A 235 -9.98 16.68 26.81
CA CYS A 235 -10.45 16.80 25.44
C CYS A 235 -10.90 18.22 25.07
N ASN A 236 -10.23 19.22 25.60
CA ASN A 236 -10.51 20.63 25.33
C ASN A 236 -9.21 21.41 25.07
N ALA A 237 -9.07 21.90 23.85
CA ALA A 237 -7.89 22.64 23.41
C ALA A 237 -7.57 23.88 24.26
N GLU A 238 -8.57 24.49 24.93
CA GLU A 238 -8.36 25.68 25.77
C GLU A 238 -7.56 25.36 27.03
N THR A 239 -7.77 24.18 27.62
CA THR A 239 -7.05 23.66 28.79
C THR A 239 -5.80 22.89 28.40
N ASP A 240 -5.86 22.11 27.33
CA ASP A 240 -4.89 21.06 27.06
C ASP A 240 -3.66 21.54 26.25
N LYS A 241 -3.81 22.46 25.29
CA LYS A 241 -2.72 22.85 24.35
C LYS A 241 -1.41 23.34 25.00
N THR A 242 -1.44 23.73 26.26
CA THR A 242 -0.30 24.26 27.04
C THR A 242 0.03 23.39 28.26
N ASP A 243 -0.44 22.14 28.32
CA ASP A 243 -0.12 21.24 29.42
C ASP A 243 1.41 21.03 29.53
N PRO A 244 2.03 21.36 30.69
CA PRO A 244 3.47 21.25 30.84
C PRO A 244 4.00 19.82 30.77
N ALA A 245 3.24 18.81 31.20
CA ALA A 245 3.67 17.41 31.14
C ALA A 245 3.73 16.93 29.69
N GLY A 246 2.72 17.28 28.88
CA GLY A 246 2.73 17.08 27.43
C GLY A 246 3.94 17.73 26.77
N GLN A 247 4.18 19.02 27.03
CA GLN A 247 5.33 19.71 26.44
C GLN A 247 6.68 19.09 26.84
N ILE A 248 6.84 18.65 28.10
CA ILE A 248 8.05 17.99 28.59
C ILE A 248 8.28 16.63 27.91
N ILE A 249 7.25 15.79 27.79
CA ILE A 249 7.41 14.44 27.25
C ILE A 249 7.62 14.46 25.73
N PHE A 250 6.89 15.30 24.98
CA PHE A 250 7.19 15.55 23.57
C PHE A 250 8.63 16.07 23.40
N THR A 251 9.06 17.04 24.20
CA THR A 251 10.43 17.58 24.11
C THR A 251 11.48 16.50 24.34
N ASN A 252 11.32 15.65 25.36
CA ASN A 252 12.37 14.72 25.80
C ASN A 252 12.37 13.37 25.09
N VAL A 253 11.20 12.84 24.72
CA VAL A 253 11.04 11.51 24.11
C VAL A 253 10.94 11.61 22.58
N PHE A 254 10.48 12.74 22.03
CA PHE A 254 10.30 12.93 20.59
C PHE A 254 11.27 13.96 19.98
N GLU A 255 11.24 15.23 20.42
CA GLU A 255 12.02 16.33 19.81
C GLU A 255 13.53 16.22 20.04
N ASN A 256 13.95 15.82 21.24
CA ASN A 256 15.36 15.65 21.55
C ASN A 256 15.96 14.34 21.02
N VAL A 257 15.14 13.36 20.65
CA VAL A 257 15.56 12.02 20.19
C VAL A 257 15.61 11.97 18.67
N TYR A 258 14.51 12.31 17.99
CA TYR A 258 14.38 12.16 16.53
C TYR A 258 14.68 13.46 15.80
N LYS A 259 15.97 13.80 15.70
CA LYS A 259 16.48 15.05 15.11
C LYS A 259 17.73 14.81 14.27
N GLY A 260 18.08 15.78 13.44
CA GLY A 260 19.29 15.81 12.62
C GLY A 260 19.01 15.84 11.11
N PRO A 261 20.07 15.85 10.29
CA PRO A 261 19.96 15.98 8.83
C PRO A 261 19.02 14.92 8.24
N GLY A 262 18.00 15.38 7.49
CA GLY A 262 17.02 14.49 6.87
C GLY A 262 15.87 14.04 7.78
N LEU A 263 15.88 14.35 9.08
CA LEU A 263 14.71 14.23 9.99
C LEU A 263 14.17 15.59 10.44
N ASP A 264 15.02 16.61 10.54
CA ASP A 264 14.63 17.97 10.96
C ASP A 264 13.52 18.53 10.05
N GLY A 265 12.34 18.78 10.61
CA GLY A 265 11.17 19.30 9.91
C GLY A 265 10.42 18.29 9.03
N VAL A 266 10.77 17.00 9.06
CA VAL A 266 10.00 15.93 8.41
C VAL A 266 8.78 15.60 9.26
N GLU A 267 7.58 15.64 8.66
CA GLU A 267 6.32 15.33 9.35
C GLU A 267 6.22 13.85 9.76
N TRP A 268 5.66 13.60 10.93
CA TRP A 268 5.34 12.28 11.49
C TRP A 268 3.82 12.12 11.50
N TRP A 269 3.29 11.24 10.67
CA TRP A 269 1.86 10.99 10.51
C TRP A 269 1.45 9.81 11.38
N GLY A 270 0.62 10.05 12.39
CA GLY A 270 0.45 9.12 13.51
C GLY A 270 -0.95 8.53 13.73
N VAL A 271 -0.95 7.46 14.54
CA VAL A 271 -2.08 6.93 15.31
C VAL A 271 -1.70 6.86 16.80
N LEU A 272 -2.65 6.47 17.66
CA LEU A 272 -2.41 6.14 19.06
C LEU A 272 -2.37 4.61 19.24
N GLY A 273 -1.46 4.14 20.08
CA GLY A 273 -1.43 2.78 20.60
C GLY A 273 -2.04 2.69 22.00
N ASN A 274 -2.05 1.50 22.59
CA ASN A 274 -2.73 1.28 23.87
C ASN A 274 -2.01 1.98 25.01
N HIS A 275 -0.68 2.09 24.97
CA HIS A 275 0.06 2.85 25.96
C HIS A 275 -0.18 4.36 25.86
N ASP A 276 -0.53 4.91 24.69
CA ASP A 276 -0.92 6.33 24.57
C ASP A 276 -2.23 6.65 25.30
N TYR A 277 -3.14 5.68 25.39
CA TYR A 277 -4.34 5.73 26.23
C TYR A 277 -4.07 5.45 27.71
N GLY A 278 -2.89 4.92 28.07
CA GLY A 278 -2.49 4.61 29.44
C GLY A 278 -2.12 3.14 29.68
N GLY A 279 -2.17 2.29 28.66
CA GLY A 279 -1.86 0.86 28.73
C GLY A 279 -3.02 0.09 29.34
N TYR A 280 -2.97 -0.14 30.66
CA TYR A 280 -4.09 -0.66 31.47
C TYR A 280 -4.80 0.44 32.28
N HIS A 281 -4.42 1.70 32.04
CA HIS A 281 -5.09 2.91 32.51
C HIS A 281 -5.81 3.61 31.34
N TYR A 282 -6.80 4.47 31.66
CA TYR A 282 -7.40 5.41 30.69
C TYR A 282 -7.38 6.89 31.14
N ASN A 283 -6.86 7.17 32.34
CA ASN A 283 -6.87 8.49 32.98
C ASN A 283 -5.64 9.37 32.62
N VAL A 284 -5.24 9.36 31.36
CA VAL A 284 -4.02 10.02 30.86
C VAL A 284 -4.35 11.04 29.75
N HIS A 285 -3.39 11.90 29.40
CA HIS A 285 -3.55 13.03 28.48
C HIS A 285 -3.42 12.59 27.01
N TRP A 286 -4.13 11.53 26.61
CA TRP A 286 -4.01 10.94 25.26
C TRP A 286 -4.31 11.97 24.16
N ASP A 287 -5.21 12.90 24.43
CA ASP A 287 -5.64 14.03 23.62
C ASP A 287 -4.54 15.08 23.37
N GLN A 288 -3.44 15.06 24.13
CA GLN A 288 -2.23 15.82 23.78
C GLN A 288 -1.62 15.34 22.46
N ASN A 289 -1.69 14.03 22.15
CA ASN A 289 -1.27 13.53 20.83
C ASN A 289 -2.06 14.22 19.72
N ILE A 290 -3.31 14.63 19.98
CA ILE A 290 -4.13 15.39 19.05
C ILE A 290 -3.69 16.85 19.00
N PHE A 291 -3.74 17.56 20.14
CA PHE A 291 -3.49 19.00 20.18
C PHE A 291 -2.05 19.41 19.82
N TYR A 292 -1.06 18.53 20.05
CA TYR A 292 0.35 18.79 19.69
C TYR A 292 0.56 18.89 18.16
N THR A 293 -0.39 18.41 17.34
CA THR A 293 -0.45 18.71 15.90
C THR A 293 -0.41 20.22 15.61
N TRP A 294 -0.94 21.04 16.51
CA TRP A 294 -0.95 22.50 16.41
C TRP A 294 0.03 23.18 17.38
N ASN A 295 1.02 22.46 17.93
CA ASN A 295 2.00 23.03 18.88
C ASN A 295 2.80 24.20 18.28
N SER A 296 3.02 24.19 16.96
CA SER A 296 3.55 25.34 16.24
C SER A 296 2.99 25.42 14.81
N PRO A 297 3.09 26.57 14.12
CA PRO A 297 2.68 26.72 12.71
C PRO A 297 3.44 25.82 11.72
N LYS A 298 4.47 25.11 12.18
CA LYS A 298 5.24 24.12 11.43
C LYS A 298 5.51 22.88 12.30
N SER A 299 4.50 22.44 13.07
CA SER A 299 4.61 21.22 13.85
C SER A 299 4.98 20.07 12.92
N ARG A 300 6.03 19.32 13.28
CA ARG A 300 6.40 18.10 12.57
C ARG A 300 5.64 16.88 13.10
N TRP A 301 4.82 17.06 14.13
CA TRP A 301 3.89 16.05 14.61
C TRP A 301 2.54 16.22 13.92
N LEU A 302 1.97 15.14 13.38
CA LEU A 302 0.67 15.15 12.73
C LEU A 302 -0.14 13.90 13.14
N THR A 303 -0.95 14.08 14.17
CA THR A 303 -1.99 13.13 14.58
C THR A 303 -3.26 13.94 14.85
N PRO A 304 -3.95 14.46 13.83
CA PRO A 304 -5.00 15.48 14.00
C PRO A 304 -6.32 14.94 14.56
N ALA A 305 -6.49 13.62 14.62
CA ALA A 305 -7.68 12.92 15.09
C ALA A 305 -7.32 11.46 15.45
N LEU A 306 -8.28 10.73 16.05
CA LEU A 306 -8.11 9.29 16.34
C LEU A 306 -8.17 8.43 15.08
N TYR A 307 -9.02 8.82 14.13
CA TYR A 307 -9.06 8.24 12.78
C TYR A 307 -9.26 9.34 11.74
N TRP A 308 -8.48 9.27 10.67
CA TRP A 308 -8.37 10.32 9.65
C TRP A 308 -7.70 9.77 8.40
N LYS A 309 -7.75 10.50 7.28
CA LYS A 309 -6.98 10.14 6.09
C LYS A 309 -6.11 11.28 5.58
N ARG A 310 -5.09 10.95 4.80
CA ARG A 310 -4.33 11.92 4.02
C ARG A 310 -3.91 11.34 2.68
N THR A 311 -4.16 12.09 1.61
CA THR A 311 -3.59 11.81 0.29
C THR A 311 -2.13 12.27 0.25
N ALA A 312 -1.20 11.39 -0.10
CA ALA A 312 0.13 11.76 -0.59
C ALA A 312 0.10 11.82 -2.12
N GLN A 313 0.25 13.03 -2.66
CA GLN A 313 0.28 13.27 -4.08
C GLN A 313 1.72 13.32 -4.58
N PHE A 314 2.06 12.38 -5.45
CA PHE A 314 3.35 12.33 -6.12
C PHE A 314 3.22 12.79 -7.58
N ARG A 315 4.33 12.84 -8.32
CA ARG A 315 4.36 13.40 -9.67
C ARG A 315 3.48 12.66 -10.67
N ASN A 316 3.38 11.34 -10.56
CA ASN A 316 2.78 10.44 -11.55
C ASN A 316 1.86 9.35 -10.95
N PHE A 317 1.51 9.46 -9.67
CA PHE A 317 0.54 8.63 -8.95
C PHE A 317 0.20 9.31 -7.60
N SER A 318 -0.82 8.82 -6.90
CA SER A 318 -1.12 9.16 -5.50
C SER A 318 -1.21 7.91 -4.62
N ALA A 319 -1.10 8.13 -3.31
CA ALA A 319 -1.33 7.12 -2.28
C ALA A 319 -2.25 7.71 -1.20
N GLU A 320 -3.34 7.03 -0.85
CA GLU A 320 -4.17 7.40 0.30
C GLU A 320 -3.76 6.59 1.53
N PHE A 321 -3.43 7.31 2.61
CA PHE A 321 -3.12 6.76 3.91
C PHE A 321 -4.34 6.91 4.82
N PHE A 322 -4.85 5.78 5.33
CA PHE A 322 -5.99 5.71 6.23
C PHE A 322 -5.49 5.36 7.63
N PHE A 323 -5.58 6.31 8.55
CA PHE A 323 -5.14 6.19 9.94
C PHE A 323 -6.33 5.73 10.79
N VAL A 324 -6.17 4.63 11.52
CA VAL A 324 -7.27 3.92 12.20
C VAL A 324 -6.88 3.56 13.63
N ASP A 325 -7.78 3.80 14.59
CA ASP A 325 -7.56 3.47 16.01
C ASP A 325 -7.98 2.01 16.30
N THR A 326 -7.04 1.12 16.61
CA THR A 326 -7.33 -0.30 16.88
C THR A 326 -7.44 -0.65 18.36
N ASN A 327 -7.47 0.32 19.27
CA ASN A 327 -7.47 0.09 20.73
C ASN A 327 -8.75 -0.57 21.26
N LYS A 328 -9.75 -0.80 20.38
CA LYS A 328 -10.85 -1.74 20.61
C LYS A 328 -10.37 -3.15 20.99
N VAL A 329 -9.18 -3.58 20.56
CA VAL A 329 -8.58 -4.88 20.92
C VAL A 329 -8.45 -5.04 22.44
N ASP A 330 -7.87 -4.05 23.13
CA ASP A 330 -7.57 -4.09 24.57
C ASP A 330 -8.66 -3.43 25.43
N THR A 331 -9.93 -3.53 25.01
CA THR A 331 -11.07 -2.96 25.77
C THR A 331 -12.23 -3.95 25.91
N TYR A 332 -12.45 -4.43 27.13
CA TYR A 332 -13.47 -5.44 27.41
C TYR A 332 -14.69 -4.83 28.12
N GLY A 333 -15.90 -5.25 27.70
CA GLY A 333 -17.17 -4.85 28.33
C GLY A 333 -17.33 -5.32 29.77
N ASN A 334 -16.53 -6.32 30.20
CA ASN A 334 -16.29 -6.61 31.61
C ASN A 334 -14.98 -5.93 32.03
N PRO A 335 -15.00 -4.89 32.88
CA PRO A 335 -13.77 -4.19 33.29
C PRO A 335 -12.90 -4.99 34.27
N ASP A 336 -13.34 -6.16 34.74
CA ASP A 336 -12.48 -7.11 35.48
C ASP A 336 -11.81 -8.15 34.56
N ALA A 337 -12.13 -8.16 33.25
CA ALA A 337 -11.48 -9.04 32.29
C ALA A 337 -10.09 -8.51 31.90
N ASP A 338 -9.14 -9.45 31.83
CA ASP A 338 -7.71 -9.25 31.55
C ASP A 338 -7.14 -7.91 32.09
N PRO A 339 -7.11 -7.72 33.42
CA PRO A 339 -6.80 -6.43 34.03
C PRO A 339 -5.41 -5.90 33.71
N GLU A 340 -4.51 -6.69 33.12
CA GLU A 340 -3.13 -6.31 32.84
C GLU A 340 -2.92 -5.80 31.40
N HIS A 341 -3.93 -5.96 30.54
CA HIS A 341 -3.94 -5.44 29.16
C HIS A 341 -5.18 -4.56 28.89
N ASN A 342 -6.27 -4.73 29.64
CA ASN A 342 -7.49 -3.95 29.47
C ASN A 342 -7.28 -2.47 29.85
N ILE A 343 -7.31 -1.56 28.86
CA ILE A 343 -7.28 -0.11 29.03
C ILE A 343 -8.34 0.35 30.06
N CYS A 344 -9.50 -0.32 30.06
CA CYS A 344 -10.64 -0.04 30.93
C CYS A 344 -10.63 -0.84 32.25
N ALA A 345 -9.50 -1.43 32.66
CA ALA A 345 -9.40 -2.30 33.84
C ALA A 345 -9.88 -1.60 35.13
N ARG A 346 -10.83 -2.21 35.85
CA ARG A 346 -11.35 -1.66 37.10
C ARG A 346 -10.29 -1.64 38.21
N SER A 347 -9.34 -2.58 38.22
CA SER A 347 -8.25 -2.64 39.21
C SER A 347 -7.34 -1.40 39.18
N HIS A 348 -7.15 -0.82 38.00
CA HIS A 348 -6.15 0.23 37.76
C HIS A 348 -6.76 1.64 37.60
N ASN A 349 -8.08 1.72 37.39
CA ASN A 349 -8.82 2.98 37.15
C ASN A 349 -9.82 3.31 38.28
N GLN A 350 -9.47 3.04 39.54
CA GLN A 350 -10.30 3.33 40.70
C GLN A 350 -10.35 4.85 41.04
N PRO A 351 -11.46 5.36 41.62
CA PRO A 351 -11.49 6.67 42.26
C PRO A 351 -10.40 6.81 43.35
N PRO A 352 -9.86 8.02 43.61
CA PRO A 352 -10.34 9.32 43.18
C PRO A 352 -9.65 9.85 41.91
N GLN A 353 -9.17 8.97 41.01
CA GLN A 353 -8.50 9.41 39.78
C GLN A 353 -9.43 10.34 38.97
N PRO A 354 -8.89 11.46 38.45
CA PRO A 354 -9.64 12.34 37.57
C PRO A 354 -10.08 11.57 36.31
N LEU A 355 -11.34 11.77 35.95
CA LEU A 355 -11.98 11.08 34.83
C LEU A 355 -11.39 11.59 33.51
N GLY A 356 -11.31 10.72 32.50
CA GLY A 356 -10.78 11.09 31.19
C GLY A 356 -11.72 12.02 30.41
N CYS A 357 -11.24 12.45 29.24
CA CYS A 357 -11.95 13.10 28.13
C CYS A 357 -13.41 13.51 28.41
N ASN A 358 -13.63 14.75 28.87
CA ASN A 358 -14.95 15.24 29.26
C ASN A 358 -15.94 15.15 28.10
N GLY A 359 -17.15 14.65 28.38
CA GLY A 359 -18.19 14.43 27.37
C GLY A 359 -18.14 13.07 26.67
N THR A 360 -17.23 12.17 27.06
CA THR A 360 -17.17 10.79 26.57
C THR A 360 -17.59 9.75 27.61
N SER A 361 -17.68 8.48 27.18
CA SER A 361 -17.90 7.34 28.06
C SER A 361 -16.67 6.93 28.89
N MET A 362 -15.49 7.56 28.68
CA MET A 362 -14.25 7.34 29.46
C MET A 362 -14.29 7.97 30.87
N THR A 363 -15.47 7.97 31.49
CA THR A 363 -15.78 8.59 32.77
C THR A 363 -15.99 7.58 33.91
N SER A 364 -15.94 6.28 33.63
CA SER A 364 -15.81 5.22 34.63
C SER A 364 -15.28 3.93 33.98
N PRO A 365 -14.69 2.98 34.71
CA PRO A 365 -14.22 1.73 34.13
C PRO A 365 -15.39 0.91 33.54
N ASP A 366 -16.57 0.98 34.16
CA ASP A 366 -17.78 0.29 33.73
C ASP A 366 -18.38 0.85 32.43
N THR A 367 -17.99 2.06 32.01
CA THR A 367 -18.44 2.72 30.77
C THR A 367 -17.32 2.96 29.75
N CYS A 368 -16.05 2.88 30.15
CA CYS A 368 -14.88 3.18 29.30
C CYS A 368 -14.89 2.41 27.97
N TRP A 369 -15.19 1.10 28.01
CA TRP A 369 -15.25 0.25 26.82
C TRP A 369 -16.23 0.76 25.76
N LYS A 370 -17.31 1.44 26.16
CA LYS A 370 -18.31 1.98 25.23
C LYS A 370 -17.73 3.08 24.33
N PHE A 371 -16.76 3.85 24.81
CA PHE A 371 -16.07 4.83 23.97
C PHE A 371 -15.36 4.14 22.80
N PHE A 372 -14.62 3.07 23.07
CA PHE A 372 -13.89 2.32 22.05
C PHE A 372 -14.81 1.49 21.15
N ASP A 373 -15.95 1.00 21.65
CA ASP A 373 -17.00 0.38 20.82
C ASP A 373 -17.63 1.38 19.84
N ASP A 374 -18.03 2.56 20.32
CA ASP A 374 -18.62 3.61 19.49
C ASP A 374 -17.59 4.13 18.46
N LEU A 375 -16.34 4.36 18.89
CA LEU A 375 -15.22 4.75 18.03
C LEU A 375 -14.94 3.70 16.92
N TRP A 376 -14.81 2.43 17.30
CA TRP A 376 -14.56 1.33 16.37
C TRP A 376 -15.71 1.14 15.37
N LYS A 377 -16.95 1.36 15.81
CA LYS A 377 -18.13 1.32 14.93
C LYS A 377 -18.08 2.46 13.91
N ASP A 378 -18.00 3.70 14.37
CA ASP A 378 -18.09 4.88 13.51
C ASP A 378 -16.92 4.97 12.52
N GLN A 379 -15.71 4.62 12.94
CA GLN A 379 -14.55 4.63 12.03
C GLN A 379 -14.59 3.49 11.01
N LYS A 380 -15.24 2.35 11.28
CA LYS A 380 -15.37 1.28 10.28
C LYS A 380 -16.32 1.68 9.16
N GLU A 381 -17.46 2.29 9.51
CA GLU A 381 -18.40 2.84 8.53
C GLU A 381 -17.74 3.92 7.67
N TRP A 382 -16.93 4.78 8.30
CA TRP A 382 -16.08 5.75 7.59
C TRP A 382 -15.04 5.09 6.68
N LEU A 383 -14.28 4.12 7.18
CA LEU A 383 -13.18 3.49 6.46
C LEU A 383 -13.68 2.73 5.23
N ALA A 384 -14.78 1.97 5.36
CA ALA A 384 -15.42 1.30 4.22
C ALA A 384 -15.84 2.30 3.13
N LYS A 385 -16.44 3.43 3.52
CA LYS A 385 -16.83 4.50 2.59
C LYS A 385 -15.64 5.11 1.87
N GLU A 386 -14.57 5.46 2.59
CA GLU A 386 -13.40 6.12 2.00
C GLU A 386 -12.57 5.14 1.14
N LEU A 387 -12.39 3.89 1.58
CA LEU A 387 -11.75 2.84 0.78
C LEU A 387 -12.54 2.54 -0.51
N GLN A 388 -13.87 2.50 -0.44
CA GLN A 388 -14.74 2.29 -1.60
C GLN A 388 -14.75 3.50 -2.56
N ALA A 389 -14.50 4.71 -2.06
CA ALA A 389 -14.43 5.94 -2.85
C ALA A 389 -13.04 6.22 -3.43
N SER A 390 -12.01 5.51 -2.97
CA SER A 390 -10.63 5.71 -3.38
C SER A 390 -10.44 5.55 -4.89
N THR A 391 -9.60 6.41 -5.46
CA THR A 391 -9.12 6.31 -6.85
C THR A 391 -7.59 6.43 -6.94
N ALA A 392 -6.90 6.38 -5.81
CA ALA A 392 -5.44 6.40 -5.73
C ALA A 392 -4.82 5.10 -6.24
N GLU A 393 -3.59 5.16 -6.74
CA GLU A 393 -2.84 3.95 -7.13
C GLU A 393 -2.41 3.09 -5.93
N TRP A 394 -2.43 3.64 -4.71
CA TRP A 394 -2.17 2.91 -3.47
C TRP A 394 -3.18 3.25 -2.37
N GLN A 395 -3.72 2.22 -1.72
CA GLN A 395 -4.55 2.28 -0.52
C GLN A 395 -3.78 1.65 0.65
N ILE A 396 -3.40 2.47 1.63
CA ILE A 396 -2.51 2.09 2.72
C ILE A 396 -3.21 2.30 4.07
N ILE A 397 -3.34 1.25 4.87
CA ILE A 397 -3.88 1.35 6.23
C ILE A 397 -2.72 1.45 7.23
N VAL A 398 -2.82 2.43 8.12
CA VAL A 398 -1.86 2.70 9.21
C VAL A 398 -2.64 2.61 10.53
N THR A 399 -2.20 1.74 11.43
CA THR A 399 -2.89 1.47 12.69
C THR A 399 -1.92 0.90 13.73
N HIS A 400 -2.33 0.70 14.97
CA HIS A 400 -1.43 0.17 16.00
C HIS A 400 -1.36 -1.36 16.00
N TYR A 401 -2.50 -2.06 16.08
CA TYR A 401 -2.52 -3.52 16.20
C TYR A 401 -2.39 -4.26 14.85
N PRO A 402 -1.66 -5.39 14.83
CA PRO A 402 -1.68 -6.35 13.71
C PRO A 402 -3.11 -6.85 13.36
N PRO A 403 -3.38 -7.17 12.08
CA PRO A 403 -4.73 -7.48 11.60
C PRO A 403 -5.28 -8.82 12.14
N ASN A 404 -4.46 -9.64 12.78
CA ASN A 404 -4.86 -10.91 13.39
C ASN A 404 -5.40 -10.78 14.83
N PHE A 405 -5.45 -9.58 15.41
CA PHE A 405 -5.95 -9.36 16.78
C PHE A 405 -7.48 -9.20 16.80
N GLU A 406 -8.12 -9.90 17.74
CA GLU A 406 -9.58 -9.83 17.96
C GLU A 406 -9.95 -8.64 18.86
N PRO A 407 -11.15 -8.05 18.73
CA PRO A 407 -12.24 -8.43 17.82
C PRO A 407 -12.14 -7.79 16.41
N CYS A 408 -11.07 -7.04 16.14
CA CYS A 408 -10.91 -6.28 14.90
C CYS A 408 -10.67 -7.16 13.67
N ARG A 409 -10.01 -8.32 13.84
CA ARG A 409 -9.64 -9.28 12.80
C ARG A 409 -10.74 -9.57 11.77
N SER A 410 -11.95 -9.87 12.22
CA SER A 410 -13.10 -10.17 11.33
C SER A 410 -13.41 -9.05 10.33
N THR A 411 -13.14 -7.79 10.70
CA THR A 411 -13.28 -6.64 9.79
C THR A 411 -12.14 -6.64 8.77
N TRP A 412 -10.92 -6.93 9.19
CA TRP A 412 -9.76 -6.98 8.31
C TRP A 412 -9.82 -8.13 7.30
N GLU A 413 -10.38 -9.29 7.67
CA GLU A 413 -10.61 -10.41 6.75
C GLU A 413 -11.56 -10.04 5.59
N SER A 414 -12.50 -9.12 5.82
CA SER A 414 -13.40 -8.58 4.79
C SER A 414 -12.78 -7.39 4.05
N TYR A 415 -12.47 -6.28 4.75
CA TYR A 415 -12.16 -4.99 4.12
C TYR A 415 -10.89 -5.02 3.27
N LEU A 416 -9.86 -5.76 3.72
CA LEU A 416 -8.60 -5.88 2.99
C LEU A 416 -8.78 -6.62 1.66
N VAL A 417 -9.72 -7.57 1.59
CA VAL A 417 -10.03 -8.29 0.35
C VAL A 417 -11.02 -7.52 -0.52
N GLU A 418 -12.09 -6.98 0.07
CA GLU A 418 -13.20 -6.31 -0.61
C GLU A 418 -12.77 -5.02 -1.32
N TYR A 419 -12.03 -4.16 -0.62
CA TYR A 419 -11.58 -2.86 -1.16
C TYR A 419 -10.19 -2.91 -1.79
N GLY A 420 -9.53 -4.07 -1.79
CA GLY A 420 -8.25 -4.24 -2.50
C GLY A 420 -7.03 -3.62 -1.81
N VAL A 421 -7.10 -3.27 -0.52
CA VAL A 421 -6.01 -2.60 0.24
C VAL A 421 -4.64 -3.23 -0.02
N ASP A 422 -3.65 -2.41 -0.38
CA ASP A 422 -2.33 -2.88 -0.81
C ASP A 422 -1.44 -3.26 0.36
N PHE A 423 -1.42 -2.38 1.36
CA PHE A 423 -0.41 -2.35 2.40
C PHE A 423 -1.05 -2.02 3.75
N TYR A 424 -0.84 -2.88 4.73
CA TYR A 424 -1.26 -2.70 6.11
C TYR A 424 -0.01 -2.55 6.97
N VAL A 425 0.01 -1.50 7.79
CA VAL A 425 1.17 -1.10 8.60
C VAL A 425 0.76 -1.04 10.06
N SER A 426 1.45 -1.79 10.92
CA SER A 426 1.19 -1.82 12.37
C SER A 426 2.43 -1.83 13.24
N GLY A 427 2.23 -1.68 14.55
CA GLY A 427 3.20 -1.86 15.62
C GLY A 427 2.71 -2.93 16.61
N HIS A 428 2.69 -2.61 17.89
CA HIS A 428 2.18 -3.37 19.06
C HIS A 428 2.96 -4.65 19.39
N THR A 429 3.20 -5.51 18.39
CA THR A 429 4.11 -6.65 18.57
C THR A 429 5.54 -6.12 18.50
N HIS A 430 6.27 -6.16 19.62
CA HIS A 430 7.53 -5.43 19.80
C HIS A 430 8.72 -6.05 19.04
N LEU A 431 8.67 -6.05 17.70
CA LEU A 431 9.69 -6.53 16.76
C LEU A 431 9.45 -5.96 15.35
N GLN A 432 10.33 -6.30 14.40
CA GLN A 432 10.17 -5.99 12.98
C GLN A 432 9.76 -7.21 12.14
N HIS A 433 8.65 -7.12 11.41
CA HIS A 433 8.18 -8.19 10.52
C HIS A 433 7.68 -7.67 9.17
N THR A 434 8.09 -8.30 8.05
CA THR A 434 7.68 -7.90 6.68
C THR A 434 7.42 -9.06 5.72
N ASN A 435 7.28 -10.30 6.21
CA ASN A 435 7.11 -11.50 5.35
C ASN A 435 5.71 -12.13 5.48
N THR A 436 4.71 -11.29 5.72
CA THR A 436 3.31 -11.68 5.90
C THR A 436 2.42 -11.06 4.84
N THR A 437 1.47 -11.84 4.34
CA THR A 437 0.27 -11.31 3.73
C THR A 437 -0.92 -11.63 4.62
N PHE A 438 -1.90 -10.71 4.67
CA PHE A 438 -3.20 -10.97 5.27
C PHE A 438 -4.20 -11.15 4.12
N GLY A 439 -4.42 -12.40 3.72
CA GLY A 439 -4.98 -12.71 2.41
C GLY A 439 -4.01 -12.29 1.30
N GLU A 440 -4.44 -11.38 0.43
CA GLU A 440 -3.63 -10.81 -0.66
C GLU A 440 -2.92 -9.49 -0.27
N THR A 441 -3.30 -8.83 0.83
CA THR A 441 -2.71 -7.56 1.29
C THR A 441 -1.34 -7.82 1.91
N ALA A 442 -0.33 -7.01 1.56
CA ALA A 442 0.97 -7.07 2.23
C ALA A 442 0.88 -6.45 3.62
N PHE A 443 1.44 -7.12 4.62
CA PHE A 443 1.34 -6.71 6.03
C PHE A 443 2.72 -6.62 6.68
N VAL A 444 2.97 -5.52 7.42
CA VAL A 444 4.22 -5.28 8.16
C VAL A 444 3.97 -4.84 9.61
N ILE A 445 4.87 -5.27 10.49
CA ILE A 445 4.95 -4.89 11.91
C ILE A 445 6.26 -4.11 12.11
N SER A 446 6.17 -2.85 12.57
CA SER A 446 7.33 -1.99 12.87
C SER A 446 7.37 -1.58 14.35
N GLY A 447 7.02 -2.51 15.26
CA GLY A 447 7.05 -2.29 16.71
C GLY A 447 8.42 -2.42 17.37
N GLY A 448 9.49 -2.34 16.57
CA GLY A 448 10.87 -2.41 17.04
C GLY A 448 11.43 -1.06 17.52
N GLY A 449 10.61 -0.03 17.77
CA GLY A 449 11.09 1.33 18.00
C GLY A 449 11.90 1.53 19.29
N GLY A 450 11.78 0.62 20.25
CA GLY A 450 12.63 0.57 21.44
C GLY A 450 12.10 1.31 22.67
N GLY A 451 10.79 1.57 22.73
CA GLY A 451 10.13 2.15 23.90
C GLY A 451 9.98 1.18 25.08
N ILE A 452 9.93 -0.12 24.77
CA ILE A 452 9.82 -1.26 25.69
C ILE A 452 10.75 -2.40 25.20
N THR A 453 10.99 -3.44 26.00
CA THR A 453 11.80 -4.59 25.54
C THR A 453 11.15 -5.31 24.37
N SER A 454 11.94 -5.60 23.33
CA SER A 454 11.48 -6.43 22.20
C SER A 454 10.98 -7.80 22.67
N GLU A 455 10.00 -8.38 21.96
CA GLU A 455 9.45 -9.70 22.31
C GLU A 455 10.48 -10.83 22.10
N ILE A 456 11.38 -10.66 21.13
CA ILE A 456 12.53 -11.55 20.95
C ILE A 456 13.74 -11.05 21.74
N LEU A 457 14.74 -11.93 21.95
CA LEU A 457 16.04 -11.52 22.48
C LEU A 457 16.85 -10.83 21.36
N PRO A 458 17.21 -9.54 21.49
CA PRO A 458 18.03 -8.83 20.53
C PRO A 458 19.50 -9.26 20.68
N SER A 459 20.23 -9.19 19.58
CA SER A 459 21.65 -9.52 19.55
C SER A 459 22.49 -8.30 19.90
N LYS A 460 23.59 -8.50 20.65
CA LYS A 460 24.60 -7.45 20.83
C LYS A 460 25.25 -7.01 19.50
N THR A 461 25.16 -7.82 18.45
CA THR A 461 25.67 -7.47 17.11
C THR A 461 24.67 -6.66 16.27
N GLY A 462 23.40 -6.59 16.65
CA GLY A 462 22.33 -6.05 15.79
C GLY A 462 21.87 -6.99 14.68
N GLU A 463 22.38 -8.22 14.58
CA GLU A 463 21.95 -9.20 13.56
C GLU A 463 20.65 -9.92 13.96
N ASP A 464 19.63 -9.13 14.29
CA ASP A 464 18.32 -9.57 14.75
C ASP A 464 17.21 -8.65 14.18
N ASP A 465 15.97 -9.08 14.36
CA ASP A 465 14.78 -8.36 13.90
C ASP A 465 13.99 -7.75 15.09
N GLY A 466 14.64 -7.54 16.25
CA GLY A 466 13.99 -7.11 17.49
C GLY A 466 13.80 -5.59 17.55
N TYR A 467 14.86 -4.82 17.30
CA TYR A 467 14.80 -3.36 17.31
C TYR A 467 15.19 -2.73 15.98
N GLY A 468 14.57 -1.61 15.64
CA GLY A 468 14.84 -0.84 14.44
C GLY A 468 13.59 -0.18 13.85
N PHE A 469 13.66 0.16 12.56
CA PHE A 469 12.63 0.87 11.82
C PHE A 469 12.66 0.43 10.35
N MET A 470 11.64 0.82 9.58
CA MET A 470 11.59 0.51 8.15
C MET A 470 11.75 1.75 7.29
N ASP A 471 12.43 1.56 6.16
CA ASP A 471 12.46 2.47 5.02
C ASP A 471 11.50 1.94 3.96
N VAL A 472 10.70 2.83 3.36
CA VAL A 472 9.83 2.49 2.25
C VAL A 472 10.15 3.35 1.04
N VAL A 473 10.50 2.68 -0.03
CA VAL A 473 10.53 3.23 -1.39
C VAL A 473 9.17 2.97 -2.04
N ILE A 474 8.47 4.02 -2.46
CA ILE A 474 7.18 3.91 -3.16
C ILE A 474 7.30 4.47 -4.59
N GLN A 475 6.78 3.70 -5.54
CA GLN A 475 6.70 3.97 -6.98
C GLN A 475 5.27 3.65 -7.46
N HIS A 476 4.91 3.96 -8.71
CA HIS A 476 3.54 3.78 -9.21
C HIS A 476 3.07 2.31 -9.33
N ASP A 477 4.00 1.36 -9.37
CA ASP A 477 3.80 -0.06 -9.70
C ASP A 477 4.54 -1.01 -8.74
N ALA A 478 5.27 -0.46 -7.77
CA ALA A 478 6.02 -1.21 -6.78
C ALA A 478 6.29 -0.38 -5.52
N MET A 479 6.36 -1.07 -4.40
CA MET A 479 6.86 -0.55 -3.14
C MET A 479 7.93 -1.51 -2.61
N TYR A 480 9.01 -0.99 -2.04
CA TYR A 480 10.10 -1.78 -1.45
C TYR A 480 10.27 -1.37 0.01
N VAL A 481 10.07 -2.31 0.92
CA VAL A 481 10.14 -2.11 2.37
C VAL A 481 11.44 -2.71 2.89
N THR A 482 12.38 -1.85 3.26
CA THR A 482 13.70 -2.21 3.80
C THR A 482 13.66 -2.16 5.32
N ARG A 483 13.99 -3.27 5.99
CA ARG A 483 14.12 -3.31 7.45
C ARG A 483 15.54 -2.93 7.88
N TYR A 484 15.68 -1.91 8.73
CA TYR A 484 16.95 -1.51 9.35
C TYR A 484 16.98 -1.95 10.80
N SER A 485 18.09 -2.55 11.25
CA SER A 485 18.29 -2.92 12.66
C SER A 485 18.91 -1.77 13.48
N HIS A 486 18.72 -1.81 14.80
CA HIS A 486 19.42 -0.98 15.80
C HIS A 486 20.96 -0.98 15.70
N GLY A 487 21.56 -1.97 15.03
CA GLY A 487 22.99 -1.97 14.70
C GLY A 487 23.92 -2.48 15.81
N GLY A 488 23.37 -2.86 16.97
CA GLY A 488 24.11 -3.44 18.09
C GLY A 488 25.09 -2.47 18.77
N VAL A 489 25.97 -3.03 19.61
CA VAL A 489 26.95 -2.24 20.38
C VAL A 489 27.98 -1.52 19.49
N ASP A 490 28.20 -2.03 18.27
CA ASP A 490 29.09 -1.45 17.27
C ASP A 490 28.41 -0.36 16.42
N LYS A 491 27.11 -0.10 16.64
CA LYS A 491 26.27 0.85 15.88
C LYS A 491 26.33 0.67 14.35
N LYS A 492 26.45 -0.57 13.87
CA LYS A 492 26.57 -0.89 12.43
C LYS A 492 25.27 -0.59 11.68
N THR A 493 25.38 -0.19 10.41
CA THR A 493 24.21 -0.09 9.53
C THR A 493 23.91 -1.46 8.93
N ILE A 494 22.87 -2.10 9.44
CA ILE A 494 22.49 -3.48 9.13
C ILE A 494 21.10 -3.47 8.49
N VAL A 495 21.02 -3.95 7.24
CA VAL A 495 19.75 -4.19 6.54
C VAL A 495 19.34 -5.65 6.77
N ARG A 496 18.16 -5.85 7.34
CA ARG A 496 17.59 -7.16 7.71
C ARG A 496 16.78 -7.82 6.59
N GLY A 497 16.58 -7.12 5.47
CA GLY A 497 15.88 -7.61 4.29
C GLY A 497 15.10 -6.53 3.58
N VAL A 498 14.68 -6.82 2.34
CA VAL A 498 13.83 -5.96 1.51
C VAL A 498 12.63 -6.78 1.03
N THR A 499 11.42 -6.37 1.40
CA THR A 499 10.17 -6.95 0.87
C THR A 499 9.68 -6.10 -0.29
N LYS A 500 9.39 -6.70 -1.44
CA LYS A 500 8.65 -6.03 -2.52
C LYS A 500 7.15 -6.23 -2.33
N VAL A 501 6.40 -5.13 -2.38
CA VAL A 501 4.94 -5.09 -2.50
C VAL A 501 4.58 -4.57 -3.89
N SER A 502 3.52 -5.09 -4.48
CA SER A 502 2.94 -4.58 -5.73
C SER A 502 1.55 -4.01 -5.42
N PRO A 503 1.12 -2.94 -6.10
CA PRO A 503 -0.25 -2.45 -5.94
C PRO A 503 -1.20 -3.50 -6.52
N ARG A 504 -2.30 -3.70 -5.82
CA ARG A 504 -3.43 -4.52 -6.17
C ARG A 504 -4.39 -3.62 -6.94
N SER A 505 -4.84 -4.06 -8.11
CA SER A 505 -5.90 -3.34 -8.79
C SER A 505 -7.14 -3.32 -7.89
N PRO A 506 -7.78 -2.15 -7.65
CA PRO A 506 -9.08 -2.10 -7.00
C PRO A 506 -10.01 -3.04 -7.77
N LYS A 507 -10.43 -4.15 -7.14
CA LYS A 507 -11.29 -5.12 -7.82
C LYS A 507 -12.58 -4.40 -8.18
N ALA A 508 -13.01 -4.51 -9.43
CA ALA A 508 -14.12 -3.72 -10.01
C ALA A 508 -15.52 -4.11 -9.49
N VAL A 509 -15.63 -4.45 -8.21
CA VAL A 509 -16.87 -4.82 -7.49
C VAL A 509 -17.91 -3.68 -7.62
N SER A 510 -17.46 -2.42 -7.67
CA SER A 510 -18.34 -1.25 -7.80
C SER A 510 -18.94 -1.02 -9.21
N GLN A 511 -18.44 -1.69 -10.25
CA GLN A 511 -19.04 -1.67 -11.59
C GLN A 511 -20.12 -2.77 -11.73
N VAL A 512 -19.88 -3.96 -11.17
CA VAL A 512 -20.83 -5.08 -11.21
C VAL A 512 -22.09 -4.77 -10.38
N ALA A 513 -21.94 -4.24 -9.16
CA ALA A 513 -23.07 -3.84 -8.32
C ALA A 513 -23.90 -2.68 -8.91
N LYS A 514 -23.31 -1.84 -9.76
CA LYS A 514 -24.05 -0.81 -10.53
C LYS A 514 -24.75 -1.38 -11.77
N ALA A 515 -24.27 -2.51 -12.30
CA ALA A 515 -24.89 -3.19 -13.42
C ALA A 515 -26.10 -4.04 -13.00
N GLU A 516 -26.14 -4.62 -11.79
CA GLU A 516 -27.24 -5.49 -11.35
C GLU A 516 -28.66 -4.87 -11.51
N PRO A 517 -28.93 -3.62 -11.10
CA PRO A 517 -30.26 -3.00 -11.28
C PRO A 517 -30.60 -2.75 -12.77
N GLU A 518 -29.61 -2.43 -13.60
CA GLU A 518 -29.82 -2.17 -15.03
C GLU A 518 -29.97 -3.48 -15.83
N VAL A 519 -29.23 -4.53 -15.47
CA VAL A 519 -29.31 -5.87 -16.08
C VAL A 519 -30.62 -6.56 -15.69
N ALA A 520 -31.04 -6.51 -14.42
CA ALA A 520 -32.35 -7.02 -14.00
C ALA A 520 -33.50 -6.30 -14.73
N LYS A 521 -33.37 -5.00 -14.96
CA LYS A 521 -34.34 -4.18 -15.71
C LYS A 521 -34.30 -4.45 -17.22
N ALA A 522 -33.14 -4.78 -17.78
CA ALA A 522 -32.97 -5.12 -19.20
C ALA A 522 -33.40 -6.56 -19.55
N LEU A 523 -33.44 -7.47 -18.57
CA LEU A 523 -33.89 -8.86 -18.75
C LEU A 523 -35.40 -9.05 -18.55
N GLY A 524 -36.11 -8.01 -18.13
CA GLY A 524 -37.54 -8.07 -17.82
C GLY A 524 -37.77 -8.61 -16.41
N GLY A 525 -38.01 -7.72 -15.45
CA GLY A 525 -38.32 -8.12 -14.08
C GLY A 525 -39.66 -8.85 -14.02
N ASP A 526 -39.60 -10.17 -13.81
CA ASP A 526 -40.19 -10.85 -12.64
C ASP A 526 -39.82 -12.34 -12.67
N SER A 527 -39.59 -12.94 -11.49
CA SER A 527 -39.09 -14.30 -11.26
C SER A 527 -37.67 -14.63 -11.75
N LEU A 528 -36.70 -14.54 -10.83
CA LEU A 528 -35.48 -15.36 -10.85
C LEU A 528 -35.51 -16.24 -9.60
N ASP A 529 -35.58 -17.56 -9.77
CA ASP A 529 -35.63 -18.51 -8.66
C ASP A 529 -34.35 -18.47 -7.82
N ALA A 530 -34.49 -18.59 -6.49
CA ALA A 530 -33.42 -18.43 -5.51
C ALA A 530 -32.22 -19.38 -5.70
N ASN A 531 -32.36 -20.47 -6.47
CA ASN A 531 -31.27 -21.39 -6.79
C ASN A 531 -30.25 -20.82 -7.79
N MET A 532 -30.57 -19.78 -8.58
CA MET A 532 -29.61 -19.17 -9.49
C MET A 532 -28.58 -18.27 -8.79
N LEU A 533 -28.95 -17.60 -7.69
CA LEU A 533 -28.01 -16.75 -6.93
C LEU A 533 -26.87 -17.56 -6.28
N GLY A 534 -27.15 -18.78 -5.83
CA GLY A 534 -26.15 -19.64 -5.18
C GLY A 534 -25.02 -20.13 -6.10
N VAL A 535 -25.21 -20.06 -7.42
CA VAL A 535 -24.18 -20.45 -8.41
C VAL A 535 -23.22 -19.30 -8.70
N ALA A 536 -23.72 -18.05 -8.75
CA ALA A 536 -22.91 -16.86 -9.02
C ALA A 536 -21.82 -16.61 -7.96
N GLN A 537 -22.05 -17.04 -6.71
CA GLN A 537 -21.09 -16.89 -5.61
C GLN A 537 -19.86 -17.83 -5.68
N LYS A 538 -19.84 -18.82 -6.59
CA LYS A 538 -18.77 -19.85 -6.65
C LYS A 538 -17.78 -19.71 -7.80
N THR A 539 -18.02 -18.83 -8.76
CA THR A 539 -17.20 -18.71 -9.96
C THR A 539 -16.07 -17.69 -9.76
N ARG A 540 -14.82 -18.06 -10.05
CA ARG A 540 -13.67 -17.15 -9.92
C ARG A 540 -13.74 -16.05 -10.98
N ALA A 541 -13.29 -14.84 -10.63
CA ALA A 541 -13.39 -13.65 -11.46
C ALA A 541 -12.78 -13.75 -12.88
N ASN A 542 -11.89 -14.73 -13.15
CA ASN A 542 -11.27 -14.92 -14.45
C ASN A 542 -12.18 -15.58 -15.51
N GLU A 543 -13.31 -16.18 -15.14
CA GLU A 543 -14.23 -16.85 -16.09
C GLU A 543 -15.37 -15.94 -16.60
N LEU A 544 -15.57 -14.76 -15.99
CA LEU A 544 -16.66 -13.85 -16.35
C LEU A 544 -16.52 -13.20 -17.73
N ASN A 545 -15.29 -13.08 -18.27
CA ASN A 545 -15.08 -12.57 -19.63
C ASN A 545 -15.62 -13.52 -20.71
N GLU A 546 -15.57 -14.84 -20.50
CA GLU A 546 -16.16 -15.84 -21.42
C GLU A 546 -17.70 -15.76 -21.44
N LEU A 547 -18.33 -15.51 -20.29
CA LEU A 547 -19.79 -15.45 -20.16
C LEU A 547 -20.43 -14.30 -20.95
N SER A 548 -19.72 -13.17 -21.11
CA SER A 548 -20.19 -12.06 -21.95
C SER A 548 -20.31 -12.44 -23.43
N HIS A 549 -19.39 -13.29 -23.93
CA HIS A 549 -19.43 -13.83 -25.28
C HIS A 549 -20.56 -14.87 -25.44
N ILE A 550 -20.79 -15.73 -24.44
CA ILE A 550 -21.88 -16.72 -24.43
C ILE A 550 -23.26 -16.04 -24.50
N ALA A 551 -23.47 -14.93 -23.79
CA ALA A 551 -24.71 -14.16 -23.83
C ALA A 551 -25.01 -13.58 -25.23
N VAL A 552 -23.98 -13.14 -25.96
CA VAL A 552 -24.10 -12.70 -27.35
C VAL A 552 -24.44 -13.87 -28.28
N VAL A 553 -23.85 -15.06 -28.05
CA VAL A 553 -24.13 -16.28 -28.84
C VAL A 553 -25.57 -16.79 -28.63
N CYS A 554 -26.11 -16.86 -27.41
CA CYS A 554 -27.54 -17.20 -27.20
C CYS A 554 -28.47 -16.17 -27.87
N ARG A 555 -28.10 -14.88 -27.96
CA ARG A 555 -28.87 -13.86 -28.71
C ARG A 555 -28.86 -14.06 -30.24
N VAL A 556 -27.83 -14.68 -30.80
CA VAL A 556 -27.77 -15.01 -32.24
C VAL A 556 -28.53 -16.31 -32.52
N LEU A 557 -28.39 -17.33 -31.67
CA LEU A 557 -29.04 -18.64 -31.86
C LEU A 557 -30.56 -18.61 -31.64
N THR A 558 -31.06 -17.77 -30.73
CA THR A 558 -32.51 -17.64 -30.46
C THR A 558 -33.32 -16.96 -31.58
N ARG A 559 -32.67 -16.39 -32.62
CA ARG A 559 -33.40 -15.82 -33.77
C ARG A 559 -33.98 -16.85 -34.74
N ASN A 560 -33.54 -18.12 -34.68
CA ASN A 560 -33.92 -19.15 -35.67
C ASN A 560 -34.50 -20.45 -35.08
N VAL A 561 -34.82 -20.52 -33.78
CA VAL A 561 -35.42 -21.71 -33.16
C VAL A 561 -36.61 -21.35 -32.28
N SER A 562 -37.81 -21.76 -32.71
CA SER A 562 -39.05 -21.60 -31.96
C SER A 562 -39.30 -22.79 -31.04
N GLY A 563 -38.91 -22.67 -29.77
CA GLY A 563 -39.25 -23.64 -28.71
C GLY A 563 -38.70 -23.22 -27.35
N PRO A 564 -39.44 -23.42 -26.24
CA PRO A 564 -38.90 -23.20 -24.90
C PRO A 564 -37.81 -24.25 -24.60
N ASN A 565 -36.77 -23.85 -23.86
CA ASN A 565 -35.65 -24.68 -23.38
C ASN A 565 -34.49 -24.99 -24.37
N ALA A 566 -34.17 -24.11 -25.32
CA ALA A 566 -32.98 -24.28 -26.17
C ALA A 566 -31.63 -24.00 -25.47
N CYS A 567 -31.45 -22.90 -24.71
CA CYS A 567 -30.16 -22.58 -24.08
C CYS A 567 -29.86 -23.44 -22.81
N GLY A 568 -30.86 -24.09 -22.19
CA GLY A 568 -30.67 -24.88 -20.97
C GLY A 568 -29.86 -26.16 -21.18
N THR A 569 -30.15 -26.92 -22.24
CA THR A 569 -29.52 -28.22 -22.51
C THR A 569 -28.07 -28.09 -23.00
N SER A 570 -27.71 -26.96 -23.63
CA SER A 570 -26.35 -26.72 -24.14
C SER A 570 -25.34 -26.32 -23.04
N MET A 571 -25.78 -25.66 -21.97
CA MET A 571 -24.87 -25.15 -20.93
C MET A 571 -24.27 -26.28 -20.06
N SER A 572 -25.06 -27.32 -19.75
CA SER A 572 -24.62 -28.47 -18.93
C SER A 572 -23.56 -29.34 -19.60
N TYR A 573 -23.47 -29.34 -20.94
CA TYR A 573 -22.43 -30.06 -21.67
C TYR A 573 -21.08 -29.37 -21.66
N LEU A 574 -21.04 -28.03 -21.57
CA LEU A 574 -19.78 -27.27 -21.51
C LEU A 574 -19.13 -27.30 -20.11
N LEU A 575 -19.92 -27.36 -19.04
CA LEU A 575 -19.45 -27.29 -17.65
C LEU A 575 -19.00 -28.64 -17.04
N SER A 576 -19.11 -29.75 -17.78
CA SER A 576 -18.79 -31.11 -17.27
C SER A 576 -17.42 -31.68 -17.68
N GLY A 577 -16.60 -30.91 -18.40
CA GLY A 577 -15.15 -31.15 -18.48
C GLY A 577 -14.70 -32.46 -19.13
N ARG A 578 -15.34 -32.89 -20.23
CA ARG A 578 -14.83 -33.99 -21.08
C ARG A 578 -14.74 -33.57 -22.55
N ILE A 579 -13.53 -33.27 -22.99
CA ILE A 579 -13.14 -33.34 -24.40
C ILE A 579 -12.32 -34.62 -24.55
N GLU A 580 -12.98 -35.70 -24.98
CA GLU A 580 -12.33 -36.88 -25.56
C GLU A 580 -13.09 -37.27 -26.84
N ASP A 581 -12.41 -38.02 -27.71
CA ASP A 581 -12.71 -38.08 -29.15
C ASP A 581 -14.13 -38.54 -29.54
N THR A 582 -14.59 -38.00 -30.67
CA THR A 582 -15.91 -38.27 -31.25
C THR A 582 -16.03 -39.70 -31.81
N ALA A 583 -16.69 -40.61 -31.08
CA ALA A 583 -17.25 -41.84 -31.66
C ALA A 583 -18.41 -42.47 -30.84
N SER A 584 -19.62 -42.41 -31.42
CA SER A 584 -20.72 -43.43 -31.34
C SER A 584 -21.44 -43.79 -30.01
N ILE A 585 -22.80 -43.73 -30.07
CA ILE A 585 -23.79 -44.72 -29.55
C ILE A 585 -24.08 -44.73 -28.01
N PRO A 586 -25.33 -44.97 -27.52
CA PRO A 586 -26.68 -44.63 -28.00
C PRO A 586 -27.58 -44.02 -26.87
N ALA A 587 -28.90 -43.95 -27.07
CA ALA A 587 -29.87 -43.60 -26.02
C ALA A 587 -30.09 -44.74 -25.00
N ALA A 588 -30.34 -44.38 -23.73
CA ALA A 588 -30.82 -45.26 -22.67
C ALA A 588 -31.88 -44.55 -21.81
N GLU A 589 -32.86 -45.31 -21.33
CA GLU A 589 -34.09 -44.81 -20.72
C GLU A 589 -33.91 -44.36 -19.26
N VAL A 590 -34.71 -43.37 -18.84
CA VAL A 590 -34.80 -42.94 -17.44
C VAL A 590 -35.94 -43.70 -16.75
N THR A 591 -35.61 -44.55 -15.79
CA THR A 591 -36.56 -45.07 -14.80
C THR A 591 -36.42 -44.31 -13.49
N PHE A 592 -37.53 -43.74 -13.02
CA PHE A 592 -37.64 -43.21 -11.66
C PHE A 592 -38.03 -44.36 -10.71
N ASP A 593 -37.32 -44.47 -9.59
CA ASP A 593 -37.90 -44.96 -8.34
C ASP A 593 -37.37 -44.08 -7.20
N GLY A 594 -38.21 -43.87 -6.19
CA GLY A 594 -37.94 -42.93 -5.10
C GLY A 594 -38.08 -43.60 -3.74
N SER A 595 -37.17 -43.28 -2.83
CA SER A 595 -37.43 -43.46 -1.40
C SER A 595 -36.72 -42.41 -0.54
N THR A 596 -37.43 -42.09 0.54
CA THR A 596 -37.25 -41.01 1.52
C THR A 596 -36.10 -41.21 2.51
N SER A 597 -35.66 -40.09 3.12
CA SER A 597 -34.98 -39.94 4.43
C SER A 597 -33.61 -40.64 4.59
N THR A 598 -32.57 -39.94 5.05
CA THR A 598 -32.53 -39.01 6.21
C THR A 598 -31.68 -37.76 5.97
#